data_AF-J7SJS8-F1
#
_entry.id   AF-J7SJS8-F1
#
_cell.length_a   1.000
_cell.length_b   1.000
_cell.length_c   1.000
_cell.angle_alpha   90.00
_cell.angle_beta   90.00
_cell.angle_gamma   90.00
#
_symmetry.space_group_name_H-M   'P 1'
#
loop_
_entity.id
_entity.type
_entity.pdbx_description
1 polymer ?
#
loop_
_entity_poly.entity_id
_entity_poly.type
_entity_poly.pdbx_seq_one_letter_code
_entity_poly.pdbx_strand_id
1 'polypeptide(L)'
;MKKLQFFIAAAGLLMSSFAPATESKGQTASGVIIFHGAIVEGPCAMDFQTNDISSRCYRSGMKKERLNTQTITRNTRSVSDLIPANMGDAKLHWMDDSKLIAMVIVSYL
;
A
#
# COMPACT_ATOMS: atom_id res chain seq x y z
N MET A 1 -58.27 10.31 40.40
CA MET A 1 -57.01 9.59 40.08
C MET A 1 -56.20 10.21 38.94
N LYS A 2 -56.83 10.81 37.91
CA LYS A 2 -56.15 11.43 36.76
C LYS A 2 -55.20 12.60 37.11
N LYS A 3 -55.56 13.43 38.11
CA LYS A 3 -54.72 14.55 38.58
C LYS A 3 -53.43 14.07 39.28
N LEU A 4 -53.52 13.01 40.09
CA LEU A 4 -52.37 12.42 40.80
C LEU A 4 -51.37 11.79 39.82
N GLN A 5 -51.87 11.11 38.77
CA GLN A 5 -51.02 10.60 37.70
C GLN A 5 -50.30 11.70 36.92
N PHE A 6 -50.96 12.85 36.72
CA PHE A 6 -50.36 14.01 36.09
C PHE A 6 -49.24 14.63 36.94
N PHE A 7 -49.43 14.70 38.26
CA PHE A 7 -48.39 15.19 39.17
C PHE A 7 -47.17 14.25 39.24
N ILE A 8 -47.39 12.93 39.24
CA ILE A 8 -46.29 11.94 39.23
C ILE A 8 -45.50 12.03 37.91
N ALA A 9 -46.20 12.16 36.78
CA ALA A 9 -45.55 12.30 35.47
C ALA A 9 -44.74 13.62 35.38
N ALA A 10 -45.28 14.73 35.89
CA ALA A 10 -44.59 16.02 35.89
C ALA A 10 -43.36 16.04 36.82
N ALA A 11 -43.45 15.42 38.00
CA ALA A 11 -42.33 15.30 38.93
C ALA A 11 -41.21 14.40 38.37
N GLY A 12 -41.57 13.31 37.69
CA GLY A 12 -40.62 12.42 37.01
C GLY A 12 -39.84 13.13 35.89
N LEU A 13 -40.51 13.99 35.11
CA LEU A 13 -39.87 14.78 34.05
C LEU A 13 -38.90 15.85 34.59
N LEU A 14 -39.18 16.41 35.77
CA LEU A 14 -38.33 17.45 36.37
C LEU A 14 -37.06 16.88 37.01
N MET A 15 -37.06 15.62 37.45
CA MET A 15 -35.87 14.96 38.01
C MET A 15 -34.88 14.43 36.96
N SER A 16 -35.30 14.24 35.70
CA SER A 16 -34.41 13.77 34.62
C SER A 16 -33.44 14.83 34.08
N SER A 17 -33.52 16.08 34.54
CA SER A 17 -32.74 17.20 34.00
C SER A 17 -31.39 17.44 34.69
N PHE A 18 -31.07 16.71 35.76
CA PHE A 18 -29.77 16.80 36.44
C PHE A 18 -28.88 15.62 36.07
N ALA A 19 -28.50 15.53 34.79
CA ALA A 19 -27.29 14.80 34.44
C ALA A 19 -26.11 15.73 34.76
N PRO A 20 -25.17 15.37 35.66
CA PRO A 20 -23.91 16.09 35.71
C PRO A 20 -23.23 15.88 34.36
N ALA A 21 -23.21 16.93 33.53
CA ALA A 21 -22.33 16.98 32.38
C ALA A 21 -20.92 17.02 32.95
N THR A 22 -20.32 15.85 33.17
CA THR A 22 -18.88 15.79 33.37
C THR A 22 -18.29 16.14 32.02
N GLU A 23 -17.97 17.41 31.80
CA GLU A 23 -16.98 17.72 30.79
C GLU A 23 -15.74 16.95 31.20
N SER A 24 -15.44 15.89 30.46
CA SER A 24 -14.11 15.30 30.48
C SER A 24 -13.19 16.45 30.12
N LYS A 25 -12.60 17.10 31.14
CA LYS A 25 -11.57 18.11 31.01
C LYS A 25 -10.59 17.54 30.03
N GLY A 26 -10.66 17.98 28.77
CA GLY A 26 -9.92 17.38 27.67
C GLY A 26 -8.48 17.35 28.13
N GLN A 27 -7.97 16.15 28.42
CA GLN A 27 -6.57 16.01 28.71
C GLN A 27 -5.89 16.50 27.45
N THR A 28 -5.27 17.68 27.52
CA THR A 28 -4.36 18.16 26.50
C THR A 28 -3.15 17.24 26.58
N ALA A 29 -3.31 16.02 26.09
CA ALA A 29 -2.24 15.05 25.92
C ALA A 29 -1.32 15.66 24.85
N SER A 30 -0.30 16.36 25.31
CA SER A 30 0.78 16.86 24.48
C SER A 30 1.91 15.85 24.53
N GLY A 31 2.48 15.55 23.37
CA GLY A 31 3.55 14.59 23.21
C GLY A 31 4.27 14.82 21.90
N VAL A 32 5.40 14.13 21.72
CA VAL A 32 6.20 14.22 20.49
C VAL A 32 5.90 13.00 19.63
N ILE A 33 5.50 13.22 18.39
CA ILE A 33 5.45 12.18 17.36
C ILE A 33 6.76 12.26 16.58
N ILE A 34 7.55 11.19 16.64
CA ILE A 34 8.80 11.08 15.87
C ILE A 34 8.55 10.14 14.69
N PHE A 35 8.75 10.66 13.48
CA PHE A 35 8.72 9.87 12.25
C PHE A 35 10.14 9.45 11.88
N HIS A 36 10.31 8.18 11.55
CA HIS A 36 11.55 7.64 11.02
C HIS A 36 11.32 7.12 9.60
N GLY A 37 12.30 7.33 8.73
CA GLY A 37 12.29 6.86 7.36
C GLY A 37 13.64 7.08 6.69
N ALA A 38 13.81 6.48 5.52
CA ALA A 38 14.98 6.69 4.67
C ALA A 38 14.52 6.91 3.24
N ILE A 39 15.21 7.80 2.50
CA ILE A 39 15.07 7.89 1.06
C ILE A 39 16.04 6.86 0.48
N VAL A 40 15.48 5.75 0.00
CA VAL A 40 16.22 4.69 -0.69
C VAL A 40 15.93 4.73 -2.17
N GLU A 41 16.81 4.15 -2.95
CA GLU A 41 16.58 3.97 -4.37
C GLU A 41 15.42 3.00 -4.58
N GLY A 42 14.49 3.40 -5.46
CA GLY A 42 13.34 2.57 -5.79
C GLY A 42 13.69 1.38 -6.68
N PRO A 43 12.74 0.43 -6.83
CA PRO A 43 12.86 -0.64 -7.81
C PRO A 43 12.90 -0.08 -9.25
N CYS A 44 13.28 -0.90 -10.22
CA CYS A 44 13.14 -0.56 -11.63
C CYS A 44 11.66 -0.38 -11.99
N ALA A 45 11.35 0.62 -12.82
CA ALA A 45 10.02 0.79 -13.38
C ALA A 45 9.78 -0.24 -14.50
N MET A 46 8.67 -0.97 -14.43
CA MET A 46 8.30 -1.99 -15.40
C MET A 46 7.12 -1.51 -16.24
N ASP A 47 7.18 -1.72 -17.56
CA ASP A 47 6.12 -1.45 -18.51
C ASP A 47 5.84 -2.72 -19.33
N PHE A 48 4.56 -3.02 -19.56
CA PHE A 48 4.09 -4.26 -20.17
C PHE A 48 3.20 -3.94 -21.37
N GLN A 49 3.65 -4.33 -22.57
CA GLN A 49 2.95 -4.10 -23.83
C GLN A 49 2.69 -5.43 -24.54
N THR A 50 1.50 -6.01 -24.33
CA THR A 50 1.10 -7.33 -24.87
C THR A 50 2.07 -8.45 -24.50
N ASN A 51 3.17 -8.60 -25.24
CA ASN A 51 4.24 -9.58 -25.01
C ASN A 51 5.60 -8.93 -24.73
N ASP A 52 5.72 -7.61 -24.92
CA ASP A 52 6.95 -6.88 -24.65
C ASP A 52 6.97 -6.40 -23.21
N ILE A 53 8.10 -6.62 -22.54
CA ILE A 53 8.35 -6.15 -21.19
C ILE A 53 9.53 -5.20 -21.27
N SER A 54 9.32 -3.97 -20.80
CA SER A 54 10.37 -2.96 -20.71
C SER A 54 10.65 -2.62 -19.26
N SER A 55 11.92 -2.51 -18.92
CA SER A 55 12.41 -2.21 -17.59
C SER A 55 13.30 -0.96 -17.65
N ARG A 56 12.98 0.02 -16.81
CA ARG A 56 13.72 1.26 -16.64
C ARG A 56 14.34 1.32 -15.27
N CYS A 57 15.66 1.20 -15.23
CA CYS A 57 16.42 1.09 -13.99
C CYS A 57 17.31 2.33 -13.82
N TYR A 58 17.24 2.94 -12.64
CA TYR A 58 18.12 4.02 -12.23
C TYR A 58 18.75 3.69 -10.87
N ARG A 59 20.04 3.98 -10.73
CA ARG A 59 20.79 3.88 -9.48
C ARG A 59 21.78 5.03 -9.38
N SER A 60 21.98 5.55 -8.19
CA SER A 60 23.00 6.53 -7.85
C SER A 60 24.37 6.02 -8.31
N GLY A 61 25.12 6.92 -8.94
CA GLY A 61 26.36 6.57 -9.65
C GLY A 61 26.15 6.16 -11.12
N MET A 62 24.94 5.85 -11.57
CA MET A 62 24.66 5.73 -13.01
C MET A 62 24.45 7.09 -13.65
N LYS A 63 25.12 7.31 -14.78
CA LYS A 63 25.02 8.57 -15.55
C LYS A 63 23.68 8.74 -16.26
N LYS A 64 23.01 7.63 -16.57
CA LYS A 64 21.75 7.56 -17.32
C LYS A 64 20.94 6.37 -16.85
N GLU A 65 19.63 6.48 -16.95
CA GLU A 65 18.72 5.35 -16.82
C GLU A 65 19.06 4.26 -17.84
N ARG A 66 18.93 2.99 -17.44
CA ARG A 66 19.04 1.86 -18.36
C ARG A 66 17.64 1.35 -18.71
N LEU A 67 17.35 1.36 -20.01
CA LEU A 67 16.17 0.78 -20.60
C LEU A 67 16.54 -0.56 -21.24
N ASN A 68 15.90 -1.63 -20.81
CA ASN A 68 15.96 -2.93 -21.47
C ASN A 68 14.55 -3.35 -21.85
N THR A 69 14.38 -3.88 -23.06
CA THR A 69 13.10 -4.38 -23.56
C THR A 69 13.30 -5.81 -24.05
N GLN A 70 12.41 -6.70 -23.66
CA GLN A 70 12.38 -8.08 -24.14
C GLN A 70 10.98 -8.49 -24.56
N THR A 71 10.90 -9.12 -25.73
CA THR A 71 9.68 -9.78 -26.22
C THR A 71 9.60 -11.19 -25.65
N ILE A 72 8.49 -11.49 -24.98
CA ILE A 72 8.19 -12.83 -24.47
C ILE A 72 7.50 -13.66 -25.55
N THR A 73 8.10 -14.79 -25.87
CA THR A 73 7.56 -15.80 -26.78
C THR A 73 7.55 -17.14 -26.07
N ARG A 74 6.86 -18.15 -26.62
CA ARG A 74 6.85 -19.52 -26.06
C ARG A 74 8.24 -20.16 -25.93
N ASN A 75 9.22 -19.63 -26.67
CA ASN A 75 10.61 -20.09 -26.67
C ASN A 75 11.50 -19.30 -25.69
N THR A 76 10.99 -18.24 -25.07
CA THR A 76 11.74 -17.46 -24.09
C THR A 76 12.06 -18.33 -22.87
N ARG A 77 13.36 -18.41 -22.54
CA ARG A 77 13.88 -19.20 -21.42
C ARG A 77 14.43 -18.36 -20.27
N SER A 78 14.86 -17.14 -20.57
CA SER A 78 15.43 -16.21 -19.59
C SER A 78 14.88 -14.81 -19.83
N VAL A 79 14.73 -14.09 -18.73
CA VAL A 79 14.44 -12.65 -18.70
C VAL A 79 15.43 -11.88 -17.83
N SER A 80 16.60 -12.47 -17.58
CA SER A 80 17.64 -11.92 -16.69
C SER A 80 18.04 -10.50 -17.05
N ASP A 81 18.06 -10.18 -18.35
CA ASP A 81 18.52 -8.88 -18.81
C ASP A 81 17.50 -7.76 -18.55
N LEU A 82 16.26 -8.06 -18.13
CA LEU A 82 15.33 -7.02 -17.69
C LEU A 82 15.88 -6.26 -16.47
N ILE A 83 16.63 -6.91 -15.58
CA ILE A 83 17.18 -6.25 -14.40
C ILE A 83 18.70 -6.27 -14.45
N PRO A 84 19.39 -5.12 -14.32
CA PRO A 84 20.84 -5.10 -14.23
C PRO A 84 21.31 -5.98 -13.07
N ALA A 85 22.31 -6.83 -13.32
CA ALA A 85 22.81 -7.81 -12.35
C ALA A 85 23.25 -7.23 -10.99
N ASN A 86 23.58 -5.93 -10.94
CA ASN A 86 23.94 -5.24 -9.70
C ASN A 86 22.73 -4.69 -8.92
N MET A 87 21.51 -4.80 -9.44
CA MET A 87 20.27 -4.30 -8.83
C MET A 87 19.33 -5.42 -8.40
N GLY A 88 19.44 -6.60 -9.02
CA GLY A 88 18.54 -7.71 -8.76
C GLY A 88 18.65 -8.81 -9.81
N ASP A 89 17.64 -9.67 -9.80
CA ASP A 89 17.48 -10.80 -10.72
C ASP A 89 16.02 -10.85 -11.22
N ALA A 90 15.83 -11.35 -12.44
CA ALA A 90 14.52 -11.55 -13.05
C ALA A 90 14.39 -12.96 -13.62
N LYS A 91 13.30 -13.64 -13.26
CA LYS A 91 13.01 -15.02 -13.68
C LYS A 91 11.67 -15.11 -14.38
N LEU A 92 11.60 -15.95 -15.39
CA LEU A 92 10.36 -16.26 -16.11
C LEU A 92 9.80 -17.59 -15.60
N HIS A 93 8.53 -17.58 -15.23
CA HIS A 93 7.79 -18.78 -14.85
C HIS A 93 6.56 -18.92 -15.74
N TRP A 94 6.51 -19.98 -16.55
CA TRP A 94 5.31 -20.31 -17.33
C TRP A 94 4.25 -20.90 -16.41
N MET A 95 3.02 -20.41 -16.52
CA MET A 95 1.91 -20.84 -15.65
C MET A 95 1.24 -22.13 -16.14
N ASP A 96 1.48 -22.51 -17.39
CA ASP A 96 0.90 -23.68 -18.03
C ASP A 96 1.84 -24.26 -19.11
N ASP A 97 1.61 -25.51 -19.50
CA ASP A 97 2.39 -26.21 -20.55
C ASP A 97 2.18 -25.64 -21.95
N SER A 98 1.04 -24.95 -22.18
CA SER A 98 0.75 -24.29 -23.45
C SER A 98 1.56 -22.99 -23.65
N LYS A 99 2.20 -22.51 -22.57
CA LYS A 99 3.02 -21.30 -22.51
C LYS A 99 2.29 -20.07 -23.05
N LEU A 100 1.02 -19.94 -22.67
CA LEU A 100 0.20 -18.78 -23.02
C LEU A 100 0.27 -17.67 -21.96
N ILE A 101 0.50 -18.04 -20.70
CA ILE A 101 0.62 -17.10 -19.60
C ILE A 101 1.95 -17.31 -18.89
N ALA A 102 2.66 -16.23 -18.62
CA ALA A 102 3.90 -16.24 -17.85
C ALA A 102 3.88 -15.20 -16.74
N MET A 103 4.59 -15.52 -15.67
CA MET A 103 4.91 -14.63 -14.57
C MET A 103 6.38 -14.25 -14.64
N VAL A 104 6.67 -12.95 -14.60
CA VAL A 104 8.03 -12.45 -14.39
C VAL A 104 8.20 -12.11 -12.93
N ILE A 105 9.12 -12.80 -12.26
CA ILE A 105 9.43 -12.62 -10.86
C ILE A 105 10.72 -11.82 -10.77
N VAL A 106 10.65 -10.63 -10.17
CA VAL A 106 11.79 -9.75 -9.94
C VAL A 106 12.16 -9.76 -8.47
N SER A 107 13.44 -9.93 -8.17
CA SER A 107 13.99 -9.87 -6.82
C SER A 107 15.08 -8.81 -6.75
N TYR A 108 14.93 -7.85 -5.84
CA TYR A 108 15.90 -6.76 -5.63
C TYR A 108 16.88 -7.10 -4.50
N LEU A 109 18.11 -6.57 -4.62
CA LEU A 109 19.20 -6.74 -3.63
C LEU A 109 19.13 -5.70 -2.51
#